data_AF-A0A9Q3X6Z8-F1
#
_entry.id   AF-A0A9Q3X6Z8-F1
#
_cell.length_a   1.000
_cell.length_b   1.000
_cell.length_c   1.000
_cell.angle_alpha   90.00
_cell.angle_beta   90.00
_cell.angle_gamma   90.00
#
_symmetry.space_group_name_H-M   'P 1'
#
loop_
_entity.id
_entity.type
_entity.pdbx_description
1 polymer ?
#
loop_
_entity_poly.entity_id
_entity_poly.type
_entity_poly.pdbx_seq_one_letter_code
_entity_poly.pdbx_strand_id
1 'polypeptide(L)'
;MDISTTLANSNPLNSSAESFDHIRAALKELSNFYMSLDNFSLALLLGQNLQRFSDPEQPGFITADFLGLIVKGEGGNKFTQADQALALEILSRDGFVSGIDLDSNNQKDGKFDLSDIHRYMDSL
;
A
#
# COMPACT_ATOMS: atom_id res chain seq x y z
N MET A 1 -7.91 -64.89 16.58
CA MET A 1 -9.15 -64.28 16.08
C MET A 1 -9.46 -63.12 17.01
N ASP A 2 -9.55 -61.86 16.61
CA ASP A 2 -9.21 -61.16 15.39
C ASP A 2 -9.17 -59.66 15.78
N ILE A 3 -8.15 -58.96 15.26
CA ILE A 3 -8.10 -57.55 14.83
C ILE A 3 -9.36 -56.68 15.01
N SER A 4 -9.20 -55.49 15.59
CA SER A 4 -9.30 -54.25 14.79
C SER A 4 -8.91 -52.99 15.56
N THR A 5 -7.89 -52.33 15.02
CA THR A 5 -7.54 -50.92 15.18
C THR A 5 -8.69 -50.01 14.79
N THR A 6 -8.87 -48.89 15.50
CA THR A 6 -9.48 -47.70 14.87
C THR A 6 -8.74 -46.47 15.37
N LEU A 7 -7.69 -46.10 14.63
CA LEU A 7 -7.13 -44.76 14.58
C LEU A 7 -8.24 -43.83 14.07
N ALA A 8 -8.68 -42.90 14.91
CA ALA A 8 -9.50 -41.79 14.46
C ALA A 8 -8.62 -40.88 13.58
N ASN A 9 -8.82 -41.00 12.26
CA ASN A 9 -8.29 -40.10 11.25
C ASN A 9 -8.84 -38.69 11.49
N SER A 10 -8.09 -37.83 12.18
CA SER A 10 -8.28 -36.39 12.08
C SER A 10 -7.79 -35.95 10.71
N ASN A 11 -8.75 -35.68 9.83
CA ASN A 11 -8.55 -35.24 8.45
C ASN A 11 -7.85 -33.86 8.43
N PRO A 12 -6.62 -33.71 7.88
CA PRO A 12 -5.88 -32.45 7.91
C PRO A 12 -6.28 -31.46 6.80
N LEU A 13 -7.40 -31.69 6.11
CA LEU A 13 -7.77 -30.97 4.88
C LEU A 13 -8.57 -29.67 5.10
N ASN A 14 -8.86 -29.26 6.33
CA ASN A 14 -9.67 -28.05 6.60
C ASN A 14 -8.85 -26.78 6.95
N SER A 15 -7.52 -26.81 6.92
CA SER A 15 -6.70 -25.67 7.35
C SER A 15 -6.40 -24.63 6.25
N SER A 16 -6.62 -24.96 4.98
CA SER A 16 -6.25 -24.08 3.86
C SER A 16 -7.32 -23.03 3.55
N ALA A 17 -8.60 -23.35 3.67
CA ALA A 17 -9.70 -22.43 3.35
C ALA A 17 -9.80 -21.29 4.38
N GLU A 18 -9.67 -21.58 5.68
CA GLU A 18 -9.69 -20.56 6.73
C GLU A 18 -8.50 -19.59 6.61
N SER A 19 -7.33 -20.05 6.15
CA SER A 19 -6.13 -19.22 5.99
C SER A 19 -6.34 -18.08 4.97
N PHE A 20 -7.05 -18.34 3.87
CA PHE A 20 -7.30 -17.32 2.84
C PHE A 20 -8.35 -16.29 3.25
N ASP A 21 -9.35 -16.68 4.03
CA ASP A 21 -10.39 -15.77 4.51
C ASP A 21 -9.83 -14.74 5.50
N HIS A 22 -8.91 -15.15 6.38
CA HIS A 22 -8.21 -14.22 7.28
C HIS A 22 -7.31 -13.24 6.52
N ILE A 23 -6.61 -13.70 5.47
CA ILE A 23 -5.78 -12.83 4.61
C ILE A 23 -6.64 -11.80 3.87
N ARG A 24 -7.77 -12.23 3.30
CA ARG A 24 -8.71 -11.31 2.62
C ARG A 24 -9.34 -10.31 3.57
N ALA A 25 -9.70 -10.75 4.79
CA ALA A 25 -10.21 -9.85 5.82
C ALA A 25 -9.15 -8.80 6.21
N ALA A 26 -7.90 -9.20 6.45
CA ALA A 26 -6.82 -8.28 6.78
C ALA A 26 -6.55 -7.26 5.66
N LEU A 27 -6.55 -7.69 4.40
CA LEU A 27 -6.43 -6.80 3.24
C LEU A 27 -7.57 -5.77 3.18
N LYS A 28 -8.80 -6.21 3.48
CA LYS A 28 -9.96 -5.32 3.53
C LYS A 28 -9.86 -4.31 4.67
N GLU A 29 -9.43 -4.74 5.86
CA GLU A 29 -9.21 -3.85 7.01
C GLU A 29 -8.13 -2.81 6.71
N LEU A 30 -7.01 -3.20 6.08
CA LEU A 30 -5.96 -2.27 5.66
C LEU A 30 -6.46 -1.24 4.65
N SER A 31 -7.22 -1.69 3.65
CA SER A 31 -7.85 -0.78 2.69
C SER A 31 -8.83 0.18 3.38
N ASN A 32 -9.69 -0.33 4.27
CA ASN A 32 -10.62 0.51 5.03
C ASN A 32 -9.90 1.55 5.90
N PHE A 33 -8.78 1.17 6.52
CA PHE A 33 -7.96 2.08 7.30
C PHE A 33 -7.47 3.25 6.44
N TYR A 34 -6.80 2.97 5.30
CA TYR A 34 -6.29 4.04 4.44
C TYR A 34 -7.40 4.90 3.82
N MET A 35 -8.52 4.30 3.41
CA MET A 35 -9.70 5.04 2.92
C MET A 35 -10.30 5.96 3.98
N SER A 36 -10.17 5.63 5.27
CA SER A 36 -10.69 6.47 6.36
C SER A 36 -9.83 7.70 6.67
N LEU A 37 -8.59 7.73 6.17
CA LEU A 37 -7.68 8.85 6.40
C LEU A 37 -8.09 10.06 5.57
N ASP A 38 -8.07 11.23 6.19
CA ASP A 38 -8.14 12.49 5.44
C ASP A 38 -6.85 12.71 4.62
N ASN A 39 -6.90 13.69 3.71
CA ASN A 39 -5.77 13.98 2.83
C ASN A 39 -4.52 14.39 3.61
N PHE A 40 -4.68 15.09 4.74
CA PHE A 40 -3.57 15.49 5.59
C PHE A 40 -2.85 14.28 6.18
N SER A 41 -3.60 13.34 6.77
CA SER A 41 -3.06 12.13 7.37
C SER A 41 -2.45 11.19 6.33
N LEU A 42 -3.06 11.11 5.14
CA LEU A 42 -2.51 10.33 4.02
C LEU A 42 -1.18 10.91 3.53
N ALA A 43 -1.09 12.24 3.37
CA ALA A 43 0.15 12.92 2.98
C ALA A 43 1.24 12.78 4.05
N LEU A 44 0.89 12.91 5.33
CA LEU A 44 1.80 12.70 6.45
C LEU A 44 2.40 11.28 6.45
N LEU A 45 1.56 10.25 6.27
CA LEU A 45 2.04 8.86 6.17
C LEU A 45 2.96 8.65 4.98
N LEU A 46 2.65 9.25 3.83
CA LEU A 46 3.49 9.17 2.64
C LEU A 46 4.86 9.82 2.89
N GLY A 47 4.88 11.01 3.48
CA GLY A 47 6.12 11.72 3.85
C GLY A 47 6.98 10.95 4.85
N GLN A 48 6.37 10.35 5.89
CA GLN A 48 7.06 9.50 6.86
C GLN A 48 7.70 8.26 6.22
N ASN A 49 7.15 7.80 5.09
CA ASN A 49 7.63 6.64 4.36
C ASN A 49 8.30 6.99 3.03
N LEU A 50 8.72 8.25 2.82
CA LEU A 50 9.25 8.72 1.54
C LEU A 50 10.33 7.78 0.96
N GLN A 51 11.34 7.45 1.77
CA GLN A 51 12.46 6.60 1.35
C GLN A 51 12.00 5.19 0.93
N ARG A 52 10.93 4.68 1.55
CA ARG A 52 10.38 3.36 1.23
C ARG A 52 9.71 3.36 -0.14
N PHE A 53 8.98 4.44 -0.45
CA PHE A 53 8.23 4.62 -1.70
C PHE A 53 9.01 5.37 -2.79
N SER A 54 10.26 5.77 -2.54
CA SER A 54 11.09 6.43 -3.54
C SER A 54 11.36 5.54 -4.74
N ASP A 55 11.23 6.13 -5.92
CA ASP A 55 11.54 5.50 -7.20
C ASP A 55 13.05 5.20 -7.28
N PRO A 56 13.47 3.95 -7.53
CA PRO A 56 14.87 3.58 -7.69
C PRO A 56 15.57 4.32 -8.85
N GLU A 57 14.82 4.71 -9.89
CA GLU A 57 15.34 5.46 -11.03
C GLU A 57 15.43 6.96 -10.74
N GLN A 58 14.69 7.44 -9.72
CA GLN A 58 14.67 8.83 -9.27
C GLN A 58 14.81 8.93 -7.75
N PRO A 59 16.01 8.64 -7.19
CA PRO A 59 16.21 8.61 -5.75
C PRO A 59 15.81 9.92 -5.06
N GLY A 60 15.03 9.81 -3.96
CA GLY A 60 14.51 10.95 -3.21
C GLY A 60 13.14 11.44 -3.68
N PHE A 61 12.66 10.95 -4.82
CA PHE A 61 11.35 11.29 -5.37
C PHE A 61 10.43 10.07 -5.39
N ILE A 62 9.14 10.30 -5.21
CA ILE A 62 8.09 9.32 -5.49
C ILE A 62 7.48 9.66 -6.85
N THR A 63 7.23 8.65 -7.67
CA THR A 63 6.56 8.79 -8.97
C THR A 63 5.26 8.00 -8.99
N ALA A 64 4.25 8.49 -9.72
CA ALA A 64 3.00 7.78 -9.87
C ALA A 64 3.20 6.40 -10.54
N ASP A 65 4.13 6.32 -11.50
CA ASP A 65 4.49 5.09 -12.18
C ASP A 65 5.07 4.05 -11.22
N PHE A 66 6.00 4.44 -10.35
CA PHE A 66 6.58 3.52 -9.37
C PHE A 66 5.57 3.09 -8.31
N LEU A 67 4.68 3.98 -7.86
CA LEU A 67 3.54 3.59 -7.02
C LEU A 67 2.65 2.55 -7.72
N GLY A 68 2.43 2.70 -9.04
CA GLY A 68 1.70 1.73 -9.85
C GLY A 68 2.37 0.36 -9.90
N LEU A 69 3.71 0.31 -9.96
CA LEU A 69 4.47 -0.95 -9.86
C LEU A 69 4.32 -1.58 -8.47
N ILE A 70 4.31 -0.78 -7.40
CA ILE A 70 4.08 -1.29 -6.04
C ILE A 70 2.70 -1.93 -5.94
N VAL A 71 1.64 -1.27 -6.42
CA VAL A 71 0.26 -1.80 -6.42
C VAL A 71 0.17 -3.14 -7.14
N LYS A 72 0.90 -3.33 -8.24
CA LYS A 72 0.94 -4.59 -9.00
C LYS A 72 1.80 -5.69 -8.36
N GLY A 73 2.53 -5.37 -7.28
CA GLY A 73 3.52 -6.27 -6.69
C GLY A 73 4.82 -6.39 -7.51
N GLU A 74 5.04 -5.47 -8.45
CA GLU A 74 6.18 -5.43 -9.37
C GLU A 74 7.33 -4.52 -8.87
N GLY A 75 7.11 -3.73 -7.81
CA GLY A 75 8.13 -2.87 -7.19
C GLY A 75 9.25 -3.60 -6.43
N GLY A 76 9.29 -4.93 -6.48
CA GLY A 76 10.25 -5.79 -5.79
C GLY A 76 9.71 -6.37 -4.47
N ASN A 77 10.46 -7.33 -3.91
CA ASN A 77 10.04 -8.15 -2.77
C ASN A 77 10.08 -7.43 -1.40
N LYS A 78 10.43 -6.13 -1.36
CA LYS A 78 10.51 -5.34 -0.12
C LYS A 78 9.16 -4.77 0.34
N PHE A 79 8.15 -4.77 -0.53
CA PHE A 79 6.84 -4.18 -0.26
C PHE A 79 5.86 -5.20 0.28
N THR A 80 5.18 -4.82 1.36
CA THR A 80 4.13 -5.57 2.02
C THR A 80 2.78 -5.28 1.39
N GLN A 81 1.77 -6.08 1.72
CA GLN A 81 0.38 -5.80 1.31
C GLN A 81 -0.14 -4.44 1.82
N ALA A 82 0.33 -3.99 2.99
CA ALA A 82 -0.02 -2.67 3.52
C ALA A 82 0.56 -1.55 2.64
N ASP A 83 1.78 -1.73 2.11
CA ASP A 83 2.37 -0.76 1.18
C ASP A 83 1.61 -0.70 -0.14
N GLN A 84 1.13 -1.83 -0.64
CA GLN A 84 0.30 -1.89 -1.84
C GLN A 84 -1.03 -1.18 -1.63
N ALA A 85 -1.67 -1.39 -0.48
CA ALA A 85 -2.93 -0.73 -0.13
C ALA A 85 -2.75 0.79 0.03
N LEU A 86 -1.66 1.25 0.65
CA LEU A 86 -1.33 2.67 0.75
C LEU A 86 -1.07 3.30 -0.62
N ALA A 87 -0.26 2.65 -1.46
CA ALA A 87 0.02 3.12 -2.82
C ALA A 87 -1.26 3.20 -3.67
N LEU A 88 -2.16 2.22 -3.53
CA LEU A 88 -3.46 2.23 -4.20
C LEU A 88 -4.34 3.38 -3.71
N GLU A 89 -4.39 3.63 -2.41
CA GLU A 89 -5.14 4.75 -1.84
C GLU A 89 -4.65 6.09 -2.41
N ILE A 90 -3.32 6.30 -2.40
CA ILE A 90 -2.68 7.51 -2.95
C ILE A 90 -3.07 7.73 -4.42
N LEU A 91 -3.01 6.67 -5.25
CA LEU A 91 -3.31 6.77 -6.68
C LEU A 91 -4.80 6.91 -6.99
N SER A 92 -5.69 6.41 -6.12
CA SER A 92 -7.13 6.39 -6.37
C SER A 92 -7.87 7.60 -5.79
N ARG A 93 -7.27 8.29 -4.82
CA ARG A 93 -7.84 9.49 -4.20
C ARG A 93 -7.90 10.64 -5.20
N ASP A 94 -9.12 11.08 -5.50
CA ASP A 94 -9.33 12.16 -6.47
C ASP A 94 -8.55 13.41 -6.10
N GLY A 95 -7.83 13.96 -7.08
CA GLY A 95 -7.01 15.15 -6.93
C GLY A 95 -5.74 15.02 -6.07
N PHE A 96 -5.51 13.92 -5.35
CA PHE A 96 -4.43 13.81 -4.36
C PHE A 96 -3.04 13.89 -4.99
N VAL A 97 -2.70 12.97 -5.90
CA VAL A 97 -1.40 12.98 -6.60
C VAL A 97 -1.19 14.30 -7.34
N SER A 98 -2.21 14.79 -8.04
CA SER A 98 -2.10 16.05 -8.78
C SER A 98 -1.99 17.30 -7.90
N GLY A 99 -2.40 17.22 -6.64
CA GLY A 99 -2.25 18.30 -5.66
C GLY A 99 -0.87 18.31 -5.02
N ILE A 100 -0.22 17.14 -4.95
CA ILE A 100 1.15 16.99 -4.43
C ILE A 100 2.20 17.25 -5.53
N ASP A 101 1.98 16.78 -6.76
CA ASP A 101 2.85 16.95 -7.93
C ASP A 101 2.83 18.40 -8.43
N LEU A 102 3.32 19.33 -7.61
CA LEU A 102 3.44 20.75 -7.92
C LEU A 102 4.82 21.25 -7.47
N ASP A 103 5.67 21.54 -8.45
CA ASP A 103 6.99 22.11 -8.24
C ASP A 103 6.93 23.55 -7.66
N SER A 104 8.08 24.19 -7.48
CA SER A 104 8.17 25.57 -7.00
C SER A 104 7.49 26.62 -7.90
N ASN A 105 7.14 26.26 -9.14
CA ASN A 105 6.45 27.10 -10.11
C ASN A 105 4.97 26.70 -10.31
N ASN A 106 4.43 25.83 -9.44
CA ASN A 106 3.10 25.22 -9.58
C ASN A 106 2.92 24.42 -10.88
N GLN A 107 3.98 23.77 -11.34
CA GLN A 107 3.97 22.90 -12.51
C GLN A 107 4.06 21.44 -12.08
N LYS A 108 3.38 20.56 -12.82
CA LYS A 108 3.49 19.11 -12.67
C LYS A 108 4.77 18.64 -13.36
N ASP A 109 5.59 17.88 -12.66
CA ASP A 109 6.80 17.27 -13.23
C ASP A 109 6.80 15.73 -13.10
N GLY A 110 5.69 15.15 -12.61
CA GLY A 110 5.45 13.71 -12.57
C GLY A 110 6.12 13.02 -11.38
N LYS A 111 6.65 13.80 -10.45
CA LYS A 111 7.35 13.31 -9.26
C LYS A 111 7.12 14.26 -8.10
N PHE A 112 7.33 13.78 -6.89
CA PHE A 112 7.20 14.63 -5.71
C PHE A 112 8.14 14.18 -4.61
N ASP A 113 8.72 15.15 -3.92
CA ASP A 113 9.60 14.93 -2.78
C ASP A 113 8.93 15.34 -1.44
N LEU A 114 9.72 15.35 -0.36
CA LEU A 114 9.22 15.73 0.95
C LEU A 114 8.72 17.18 1.01
N SER A 115 9.34 18.09 0.26
CA SER A 115 8.97 19.50 0.22
C SER A 115 7.61 19.68 -0.43
N ASP A 116 7.34 18.93 -1.49
CA ASP A 116 6.05 18.96 -2.19
C ASP A 116 4.92 18.40 -1.32
N ILE A 117 5.21 17.31 -0.59
CA ILE A 117 4.29 16.74 0.40
C ILE A 117 3.95 17.77 1.50
N HIS A 118 4.96 18.46 2.05
CA HIS A 118 4.73 19.50 3.06
C HIS A 118 3.92 20.67 2.51
N ARG A 119 4.23 21.13 1.30
CA ARG A 119 3.50 22.22 0.64
C ARG A 119 2.03 21.87 0.42
N TYR A 120 1.75 20.64 0.02
CA TYR A 120 0.38 20.14 -0.10
C TYR A 120 -0.33 20.14 1.25
N MET A 121 0.31 19.63 2.30
CA MET A 121 -0.25 19.61 3.65
C MET A 121 -0.56 21.01 4.18
N ASP A 122 0.29 22.00 3.90
CA ASP A 122 0.09 23.41 4.28
C ASP A 122 -1.08 24.07 3.52
N SER A 123 -1.54 23.46 2.43
CA SER A 123 -2.62 24.00 1.57
C SER A 123 -4.02 23.46 1.87
N LEU A 124 -4.14 22.45 2.74
CA LEU A 124 -5.40 21.81 3.14
C LEU A 124 -6.15 22.62 4.21
#